data_AF-A0A357M5S5-F1
#
_entry.id   AF-A0A357M5S5-F1
#
_cell.length_a   1.000
_cell.length_b   1.000
_cell.length_c   1.000
_cell.angle_alpha   90.00
_cell.angle_beta   90.00
_cell.angle_gamma   90.00
#
_symmetry.space_group_name_H-M   'P 1'
#
loop_
_entity.id
_entity.type
_entity.pdbx_description
1 polymer ?
#
loop_
_entity_poly.entity_id
_entity_poly.type
_entity_poly.pdbx_seq_one_letter_code
_entity_poly.pdbx_strand_id
1 'polypeptide(L)'
;NISTGGDSLDFTDEIPDSYKNLAIQSAKAAGAIICGVDMMIDDIREEAKGTNYSIIEINFNPAIHIHCYPYKGKNRRADERILDLLFGV
;
A
#
# COMPACT_ATOMS: atom_id res chain seq x y z
N ASN A 1 -8.70 -12.70 6.82
CA ASN A 1 -9.25 -11.33 6.90
C ASN A 1 -8.95 -10.79 8.29
N ILE A 2 -8.54 -9.53 8.42
CA ILE A 2 -8.29 -8.90 9.73
C ILE A 2 -9.55 -8.93 10.61
N SER A 3 -10.74 -8.76 10.03
CA SER A 3 -12.03 -8.78 10.77
C SER A 3 -12.34 -10.11 11.47
N THR A 4 -11.70 -11.19 11.05
CA THR A 4 -11.86 -12.54 11.62
C THR A 4 -10.59 -13.01 12.34
N GLY A 5 -9.71 -12.09 12.76
CA GLY A 5 -8.47 -12.40 13.48
C GLY A 5 -7.26 -12.71 12.60
N GLY A 6 -7.22 -12.23 11.35
CA GLY A 6 -6.04 -12.35 10.50
C GLY A 6 -4.95 -11.33 10.84
N ASP A 7 -3.70 -11.70 10.60
CA ASP A 7 -2.52 -10.87 10.89
C ASP A 7 -2.17 -9.94 9.73
N SER A 8 -1.87 -8.67 10.03
CA SER A 8 -1.29 -7.71 9.09
C SER A 8 0.25 -7.73 9.20
N LEU A 9 0.93 -7.89 8.06
CA LEU A 9 2.39 -7.91 7.99
C LEU A 9 2.86 -6.73 7.15
N ASP A 10 3.77 -5.93 7.68
CA ASP A 10 4.41 -4.86 6.93
C ASP A 10 5.57 -5.42 6.09
N PHE A 11 5.50 -5.16 4.78
CA PHE A 11 6.46 -5.59 3.75
C PHE A 11 7.08 -4.40 3.00
N THR A 12 6.95 -3.18 3.52
CA THR A 12 7.31 -1.96 2.79
C THR A 12 8.79 -1.90 2.41
N ASP A 13 9.70 -2.46 3.22
CA ASP A 13 11.14 -2.44 2.93
C ASP A 13 11.57 -3.64 2.07
N GLU A 14 10.79 -4.71 2.11
CA GLU A 14 11.05 -5.99 1.47
C GLU A 14 10.54 -6.04 0.02
N ILE A 15 9.49 -5.28 -0.30
CA ILE A 15 8.90 -5.24 -1.63
C ILE A 15 9.74 -4.38 -2.61
N PRO A 16 10.02 -4.87 -3.83
CA PRO A 16 10.71 -4.11 -4.87
C PRO A 16 10.06 -2.78 -5.20
N ASP A 17 10.88 -1.77 -5.46
CA ASP A 17 10.42 -0.42 -5.73
C ASP A 17 9.60 -0.32 -7.03
N SER A 18 9.74 -1.26 -7.97
CA SER A 18 8.87 -1.34 -9.15
C SER A 18 7.38 -1.40 -8.79
N TYR A 19 7.00 -2.15 -7.75
CA TYR A 19 5.60 -2.27 -7.34
C TYR A 19 5.10 -1.01 -6.64
N LYS A 20 5.96 -0.35 -5.85
CA LYS A 20 5.64 0.97 -5.26
C LYS A 20 5.42 2.01 -6.36
N ASN A 21 6.28 2.01 -7.38
CA ASN A 21 6.14 2.89 -8.54
C ASN A 21 4.87 2.60 -9.34
N LEU A 22 4.45 1.34 -9.45
CA LEU A 22 3.16 0.98 -10.04
C LEU A 22 1.99 1.50 -9.21
N ALA A 23 2.03 1.37 -7.88
CA ALA A 23 0.99 1.91 -7.00
C ALA A 23 0.84 3.43 -7.21
N ILE A 24 1.96 4.16 -7.29
CA ILE A 24 1.97 5.61 -7.55
C ILE A 24 1.37 5.92 -8.93
N GLN A 25 1.71 5.15 -9.96
CA GLN A 25 1.15 5.33 -11.31
C GLN A 25 -0.35 5.05 -11.36
N SER A 26 -0.82 3.99 -10.69
CA SER A 26 -2.24 3.66 -10.57
C SER A 26 -3.01 4.79 -9.87
N ALA A 27 -2.50 5.30 -8.74
CA ALA A 27 -3.09 6.42 -8.03
C ALA A 27 -3.22 7.67 -8.91
N LYS A 28 -2.14 8.01 -9.64
CA LYS A 28 -2.13 9.14 -10.59
C LYS A 28 -3.14 8.95 -11.71
N ALA A 29 -3.22 7.76 -12.30
CA ALA A 29 -4.18 7.45 -13.36
C ALA A 29 -5.63 7.56 -12.88
N ALA A 30 -5.90 7.26 -11.61
CA ALA A 30 -7.20 7.40 -10.98
C ALA A 30 -7.51 8.84 -10.48
N GLY A 31 -6.54 9.77 -10.55
CA GLY A 31 -6.69 11.12 -9.99
C GLY A 31 -6.81 11.15 -8.47
N ALA A 32 -6.35 10.11 -7.78
CA ALA A 32 -6.46 9.98 -6.33
C ALA A 32 -5.23 10.59 -5.63
N ILE A 33 -5.48 11.46 -4.64
CA ILE A 33 -4.43 12.04 -3.79
C ILE A 33 -4.07 11.09 -2.64
N ILE A 34 -5.10 10.48 -2.01
CA ILE A 34 -4.96 9.45 -0.98
C ILE A 34 -5.78 8.25 -1.45
N CYS A 35 -5.12 7.11 -1.64
CA CYS A 35 -5.77 5.84 -1.95
C CYS A 35 -4.89 4.66 -1.53
N GLY A 36 -5.52 3.50 -1.34
CA GLY A 36 -4.84 2.20 -1.31
C GLY A 36 -4.93 1.57 -2.69
N VAL A 37 -3.83 0.98 -3.18
CA VAL A 37 -3.80 0.23 -4.43
C VAL A 37 -3.54 -1.23 -4.08
N ASP A 38 -4.53 -2.08 -4.35
CA ASP A 38 -4.44 -3.50 -4.03
C ASP A 38 -3.97 -4.26 -5.27
N MET A 39 -2.96 -5.12 -5.08
CA MET A 39 -2.32 -5.87 -6.14
C MET A 39 -2.24 -7.35 -5.78
N MET A 40 -2.36 -8.20 -6.80
CA MET A 40 -1.86 -9.57 -6.73
C MET A 40 -0.50 -9.61 -7.42
N ILE A 41 0.50 -10.17 -6.75
CA ILE A 41 1.89 -10.28 -7.20
C ILE A 41 2.30 -11.74 -7.08
N ASP A 42 2.89 -12.30 -8.14
CA ASP A 42 3.27 -13.72 -8.16
C ASP A 42 4.46 -14.02 -7.22
N ASP A 43 5.52 -13.20 -7.28
CA ASP A 43 6.66 -13.27 -6.36
C ASP A 43 7.17 -11.87 -6.01
N ILE A 44 7.11 -11.54 -4.72
CA ILE A 44 7.58 -10.27 -4.17
C ILE A 44 9.10 -10.11 -4.17
N ARG A 45 9.87 -11.11 -4.64
CA ARG A 45 11.34 -11.03 -4.81
C ARG A 45 11.77 -10.60 -6.21
N GLU A 46 10.84 -10.55 -7.16
CA GLU A 46 11.12 -10.12 -8.53
C GLU A 46 10.68 -8.67 -8.78
N GLU A 47 11.36 -7.98 -9.68
CA GLU A 47 10.85 -6.71 -10.20
C GLU A 47 9.55 -6.92 -11.02
N ALA A 48 8.70 -5.90 -11.04
CA ALA A 48 7.44 -5.92 -11.74
C ALA A 48 7.64 -5.98 -13.26
N LYS A 49 6.91 -6.90 -13.89
CA LYS A 49 6.85 -7.11 -15.34
C LYS A 49 5.39 -7.15 -15.76
N GLY A 50 5.09 -6.87 -17.03
CA GLY A 50 3.70 -6.85 -17.53
C GLY A 50 2.94 -8.18 -17.44
N THR A 51 3.53 -9.24 -16.88
CA THR A 51 2.98 -10.60 -16.81
C THR A 51 2.96 -11.20 -15.41
N ASN A 52 3.51 -10.53 -14.38
CA ASN A 52 3.71 -11.12 -13.04
C ASN A 52 2.95 -10.39 -11.91
N TYR A 53 2.03 -9.50 -12.26
CA TYR A 53 1.15 -8.83 -11.32
C TYR A 53 -0.18 -8.43 -11.97
N SER A 54 -1.15 -8.05 -11.15
CA SER A 54 -2.38 -7.39 -11.58
C SER A 54 -2.85 -6.41 -10.51
N ILE A 55 -3.33 -5.23 -10.93
CA ILE A 55 -4.02 -4.28 -10.05
C ILE A 55 -5.47 -4.76 -9.90
N ILE A 56 -5.93 -4.94 -8.66
CA ILE A 56 -7.26 -5.48 -8.35
C ILE A 56 -8.24 -4.38 -8.03
N GLU A 57 -7.79 -3.41 -7.23
CA GLU A 57 -8.63 -2.32 -6.73
C GLU A 57 -7.80 -1.06 -6.49
N ILE A 58 -8.45 0.09 -6.62
CA ILE A 58 -7.95 1.38 -6.11
C ILE A 58 -9.01 1.91 -5.15
N ASN A 59 -8.73 1.83 -3.86
CA ASN A 59 -9.64 2.23 -2.79
C ASN A 59 -9.34 3.67 -2.34
N PHE A 60 -10.30 4.57 -2.51
CA PHE A 60 -10.19 6.00 -2.20
C PHE A 60 -10.34 6.33 -0.70
N ASN A 61 -10.71 5.34 0.12
CA ASN A 61 -10.75 5.45 1.57
C ASN A 61 -10.09 4.21 2.21
N PRO A 62 -8.76 4.07 2.04
CA PRO A 62 -8.05 2.88 2.50
C PRO A 62 -8.07 2.79 4.03
N ALA A 63 -8.09 1.56 4.54
CA ALA A 63 -7.92 1.32 5.97
C ALA A 63 -6.48 1.61 6.38
N ILE A 64 -6.18 2.79 6.89
CA ILE A 64 -4.79 3.18 7.25
C ILE A 64 -4.32 2.57 8.58
N HIS A 65 -5.23 2.21 9.47
CA HIS A 65 -4.90 1.70 10.81
C HIS A 65 -4.08 0.41 10.76
N ILE A 66 -4.30 -0.44 9.74
CA ILE A 66 -3.57 -1.70 9.57
C ILE A 66 -2.09 -1.48 9.21
N HIS A 67 -1.75 -0.31 8.66
CA HIS A 67 -0.38 0.11 8.36
C HIS A 67 0.28 0.86 9.53
N CYS A 68 -0.52 1.46 10.40
CA CYS A 68 -0.03 2.14 11.61
C CYS A 68 0.22 1.13 12.75
N TYR A 69 -0.56 0.04 12.80
CA TYR A 69 -0.47 -0.97 13.83
C TYR A 69 -0.42 -2.37 13.20
N PRO A 70 0.66 -2.70 12.47
CA PRO A 70 0.80 -4.04 11.91
C PRO A 70 0.99 -5.07 13.04
N TYR A 71 0.48 -6.28 12.86
CA TYR A 71 0.79 -7.40 13.78
C TYR A 71 2.31 -7.69 13.79
N LYS A 72 2.96 -7.63 12.63
CA LYS A 72 4.41 -7.77 12.50
C LYS A 72 4.98 -6.76 11.52
N GLY A 73 6.11 -6.17 11.89
CA GLY A 73 6.86 -5.21 11.07
C GLY A 73 6.85 -3.82 11.69
N LYS A 74 6.92 -2.76 10.87
CA LYS A 74 7.12 -1.39 11.36
C LYS A 74 5.85 -0.56 11.18
N ASN A 75 5.50 0.23 12.20
CA ASN A 75 4.52 1.30 12.04
C ASN A 75 5.06 2.32 11.02
N ARG A 76 4.35 2.52 9.91
CA ARG A 76 4.75 3.45 8.84
C ARG A 76 4.27 4.89 9.06
N ARG A 77 3.57 5.16 10.16
CA ARG A 77 3.01 6.46 10.58
C ARG A 77 2.23 7.12 9.44
N ALA A 78 1.39 6.32 8.79
CA ALA A 78 0.61 6.75 7.61
C ALA A 78 -0.40 7.84 7.99
N ASP A 79 -0.95 7.76 9.20
CA ASP A 79 -1.76 8.79 9.83
C ASP A 79 -1.08 10.16 9.86
N GLU A 80 0.17 10.22 10.32
CA GLU A 80 0.92 11.48 10.37
C GLU A 80 1.20 12.02 8.98
N ARG A 81 1.62 11.17 8.03
CA ARG A 81 1.84 11.61 6.64
C ARG A 81 0.60 12.21 6.00
N ILE A 82 -0.58 11.71 6.35
CA ILE A 82 -1.85 12.28 5.89
C ILE A 82 -2.09 13.64 6.54
N LEU A 83 -1.81 13.80 7.84
CA LEU A 83 -1.94 15.08 8.52
C LEU A 83 -0.94 16.12 7.99
N ASP A 84 0.33 15.73 7.77
CA ASP A 84 1.36 16.57 7.16
C ASP A 84 0.88 17.06 5.77
N LEU A 85 0.26 16.19 4.97
CA LEU A 85 -0.27 16.55 3.66
C LEU A 85 -1.42 17.56 3.74
N LEU A 86 -2.32 17.40 4.72
CA LEU A 86 -3.51 18.25 4.86
C LEU A 86 -3.20 19.61 5.50
N PHE A 87 -2.25 19.66 6.44
CA PHE A 87 -2.04 20.82 7.30
C PHE A 87 -0.60 21.39 7.25
N GLY A 88 0.34 20.71 6.60
CA GLY A 88 1.72 21.17 6.44
C GLY A 88 2.53 21.21 7.73
N VAL A 89 2.18 20.37 8.71
CA VAL A 89 2.88 20.22 10.00
C VAL A 89 4.10 19.31 9.88
#